data_AF-A0A954WXN7-F1
#
_entry.id   AF-A0A954WXN7-F1
#
_cell.length_a   1.000
_cell.length_b   1.000
_cell.length_c   1.000
_cell.angle_alpha   90.00
_cell.angle_beta   90.00
_cell.angle_gamma   90.00
#
_symmetry.space_group_name_H-M   'P 1'
#
loop_
_entity.id
_entity.type
_entity.pdbx_description
1 polymer ?
#
loop_
_entity_poly.entity_id
_entity_poly.type
_entity_poly.pdbx_seq_one_letter_code
_entity_poly.pdbx_strand_id
1 'polypeptide(L)'
;MPEKTRNPILASRSSWCIGYLLMLTAIVIGLLQFRKWTAATFDNQAAVDRWQEWRSDVDNMPDNAPVKRRVPESELPPAFVLLHDYFAICMLLSIVLCSALYVTFMIMIRGVILSPGKIDYRN
;
A
#
# COMPACT_ATOMS: atom_id res chain seq x y z
N MET A 1 0.35 -47.88 -16.33
CA MET A 1 0.91 -46.56 -15.94
C MET A 1 -0.21 -45.77 -15.28
N PRO A 2 -0.13 -45.40 -13.99
CA PRO A 2 -1.22 -44.68 -13.34
C PRO A 2 -1.28 -43.24 -13.87
N GLU A 3 -2.39 -42.94 -14.53
CA GLU A 3 -2.76 -41.61 -15.00
C GLU A 3 -2.91 -40.68 -13.80
N LYS A 4 -1.97 -39.73 -13.66
CA LYS A 4 -2.00 -38.69 -12.63
C LYS A 4 -3.16 -37.75 -12.95
N THR A 5 -4.35 -38.07 -12.45
CA THR A 5 -5.56 -37.26 -12.53
C THR A 5 -5.31 -35.92 -11.81
N ARG A 6 -4.81 -34.95 -12.56
CA ARG A 6 -4.56 -33.58 -12.08
C ARG A 6 -5.92 -32.91 -11.95
N ASN A 7 -6.54 -33.03 -10.78
CA ASN A 7 -7.84 -32.43 -10.47
C ASN A 7 -7.82 -30.93 -10.82
N PRO A 8 -8.52 -30.49 -11.88
CA PRO A 8 -8.40 -29.13 -12.40
C PRO A 8 -8.95 -28.09 -11.43
N ILE A 9 -9.89 -28.49 -10.57
CA ILE A 9 -10.47 -27.66 -9.52
C ILE A 9 -9.42 -27.33 -8.44
N LEU A 10 -8.57 -28.30 -8.08
CA LEU A 10 -7.47 -28.08 -7.14
C LEU A 10 -6.38 -27.21 -7.76
N ALA A 11 -6.03 -27.46 -9.03
CA ALA A 11 -5.06 -26.65 -9.75
C ALA A 11 -5.48 -25.16 -9.86
N SER A 12 -6.76 -24.90 -10.15
CA SER A 12 -7.31 -23.54 -10.20
C SER A 12 -7.22 -22.86 -8.84
N ARG A 13 -7.67 -23.51 -7.76
CA ARG A 13 -7.62 -22.92 -6.40
C ARG A 13 -6.19 -22.68 -5.92
N SER A 14 -5.25 -23.57 -6.26
CA SER A 14 -3.84 -23.40 -5.93
C SER A 14 -3.21 -22.20 -6.62
N SER A 15 -3.48 -21.97 -7.91
CA SER A 15 -2.98 -20.78 -8.62
C SER A 15 -3.45 -19.48 -7.97
N TRP A 16 -4.67 -19.47 -7.43
CA TRP A 16 -5.30 -18.31 -6.80
C TRP A 16 -4.63 -18.01 -5.45
N CYS A 17 -4.39 -19.03 -4.63
CA CYS A 17 -3.64 -18.87 -3.39
C CYS A 17 -2.19 -18.41 -3.63
N ILE A 18 -1.53 -18.94 -4.66
CA ILE A 18 -0.15 -18.55 -5.01
C ILE A 18 -0.10 -17.08 -5.42
N GLY A 19 -1.03 -16.63 -6.27
CA GLY A 19 -1.12 -15.22 -6.68
C GLY A 19 -1.34 -14.28 -5.50
N TYR A 20 -2.19 -14.66 -4.55
CA TYR A 20 -2.43 -13.88 -3.34
C TYR A 20 -1.19 -13.79 -2.45
N LEU A 21 -0.50 -14.92 -2.22
CA LEU A 21 0.74 -14.94 -1.45
C LEU A 21 1.82 -14.08 -2.11
N LEU A 22 1.97 -14.16 -3.43
CA LEU A 22 2.91 -13.32 -4.18
C LEU A 22 2.57 -11.83 -4.01
N MET A 23 1.30 -11.46 -4.14
CA MET A 23 0.87 -10.08 -3.90
C MET A 23 1.19 -9.61 -2.48
N LEU A 24 0.87 -10.42 -1.45
CA LEU A 24 1.18 -10.08 -0.05
C LEU A 24 2.67 -9.89 0.17
N THR A 25 3.50 -10.82 -0.33
CA THR A 25 4.96 -10.70 -0.22
C THR A 25 5.49 -9.45 -0.92
N ALA A 26 4.96 -9.12 -2.11
CA ALA A 26 5.35 -7.91 -2.84
C ALA A 26 5.02 -6.63 -2.06
N ILE A 27 3.83 -6.55 -1.45
CA ILE A 27 3.42 -5.39 -0.63
C ILE A 27 4.32 -5.25 0.59
N VAL A 28 4.55 -6.35 1.33
CA VAL A 28 5.40 -6.34 2.53
C VAL A 28 6.83 -5.94 2.19
N ILE A 29 7.41 -6.52 1.13
CA ILE A 29 8.77 -6.17 0.68
C ILE A 29 8.85 -4.71 0.25
N GLY A 30 7.86 -4.23 -0.53
CA GLY A 30 7.80 -2.84 -0.98
C GLY A 30 7.74 -1.84 0.18
N LEU A 31 6.90 -2.11 1.19
CA LEU A 31 6.81 -1.26 2.38
C LEU A 31 8.08 -1.29 3.23
N LEU A 32 8.72 -2.46 3.37
CA LEU A 32 10.00 -2.55 4.07
C LEU A 32 11.12 -1.80 3.34
N GLN A 33 11.16 -1.84 2.01
CA GLN A 33 12.08 -1.03 1.21
C GLN A 33 11.79 0.47 1.37
N PHE A 34 10.51 0.86 1.33
CA PHE A 34 10.11 2.25 1.52
C PHE A 34 10.48 2.78 2.91
N ARG A 35 10.35 1.95 3.96
CA ARG A 35 10.82 2.26 5.31
C ARG A 35 12.34 2.48 5.34
N LYS A 36 13.12 1.60 4.71
CA LYS A 36 14.59 1.75 4.64
C LYS A 36 15.01 3.01 3.88
N TRP A 37 14.35 3.31 2.76
CA TRP A 37 14.62 4.51 1.98
C TRP A 37 14.28 5.80 2.75
N THR A 38 13.15 5.79 3.47
CA THR A 38 12.74 6.91 4.32
C THR A 38 13.72 7.11 5.47
N ALA A 39 14.11 6.03 6.16
CA ALA A 39 15.15 6.12 7.18
C ALA A 39 16.44 6.70 6.59
N ALA A 40 16.95 6.19 5.47
CA ALA A 40 18.15 6.75 4.85
C ALA A 40 18.03 8.23 4.43
N THR A 41 16.83 8.71 4.12
CA THR A 41 16.57 10.09 3.67
C THR A 41 16.39 11.07 4.83
N PHE A 42 15.72 10.62 5.90
CA PHE A 42 15.27 11.49 7.01
C PHE A 42 16.03 11.25 8.32
N ASP A 43 16.77 10.15 8.45
CA ASP A 43 17.71 9.86 9.56
C ASP A 43 19.05 10.59 9.36
N ASN A 44 18.98 11.85 8.95
CA ASN A 44 20.13 12.74 8.84
C ASN A 44 19.82 14.00 9.65
N GLN A 45 20.77 14.45 10.47
CA GLN A 45 20.67 15.68 11.24
C GLN A 45 20.22 16.86 10.37
N ALA A 46 20.69 16.93 9.12
CA ALA A 46 20.28 17.97 8.16
C ALA A 46 18.78 17.98 7.79
N ALA A 47 18.07 16.88 7.96
CA ALA A 47 16.61 16.81 7.75
C ALA A 47 15.85 17.32 8.98
N VAL A 48 16.38 17.06 10.18
CA VAL A 48 15.87 17.60 11.44
C VAL A 48 16.12 19.11 11.49
N ASP A 49 17.31 19.57 11.11
CA ASP A 49 17.67 20.99 11.10
C ASP A 49 16.78 21.80 10.16
N ARG A 50 16.57 21.30 8.92
CA ARG A 50 15.63 21.93 7.96
C ARG A 50 14.19 21.96 8.46
N TRP A 51 13.78 20.96 9.23
CA TRP A 51 12.45 20.91 9.82
C TRP A 51 12.29 21.92 10.96
N GLN A 52 13.33 22.10 11.77
CA GLN A 52 13.36 23.12 12.82
C GLN A 52 13.43 24.54 12.25
N GLU A 53 14.22 24.75 11.19
CA GLU A 53 14.28 26.02 10.47
C GLU A 53 12.91 26.41 9.91
N TRP A 54 12.26 25.47 9.21
CA TRP A 54 10.89 25.68 8.72
C TRP A 54 9.89 25.98 9.86
N ARG A 55 10.04 25.31 11.00
CA ARG A 55 9.20 25.58 12.18
C ARG A 55 9.38 27.00 12.72
N SER A 56 10.63 27.44 12.80
CA SER A 56 10.99 28.80 13.19
C SER A 56 10.40 29.83 12.22
N ASP A 57 10.43 29.56 10.92
CA ASP A 57 9.83 30.45 9.91
C ASP A 57 8.31 30.55 10.04
N VAL A 58 7.64 29.45 10.41
CA VAL A 58 6.19 29.46 10.66
C VAL A 58 5.85 30.23 11.94
N ASP A 59 6.67 30.13 12.99
CA ASP A 59 6.46 30.88 14.24
C ASP A 59 6.67 32.40 14.03
N ASN A 60 7.61 32.76 13.17
CA ASN A 60 7.90 34.15 12.80
C ASN A 60 7.02 34.68 11.65
N MET A 61 5.97 33.96 11.22
CA MET A 61 5.09 34.43 10.16
C MET A 61 4.35 35.71 10.59
N PRO A 62 4.37 36.77 9.77
CA PRO A 62 3.70 38.01 10.11
C PRO A 62 2.18 37.82 10.08
N ASP A 63 1.47 38.54 10.94
CA ASP A 63 0.01 38.42 11.11
C ASP A 63 -0.81 38.76 9.86
N ASN A 64 -0.21 39.47 8.91
CA ASN A 64 -0.81 39.82 7.61
C ASN A 64 -0.51 38.80 6.50
N ALA A 65 0.07 37.63 6.82
CA ALA A 65 0.32 36.59 5.83
C ALA A 65 -0.99 36.09 5.20
N PRO A 66 -1.02 35.81 3.87
CA PRO A 66 -2.21 35.34 3.18
C PRO A 66 -2.79 34.02 3.74
N VAL A 67 -1.94 33.20 4.35
CA VAL A 67 -2.32 31.95 5.03
C VAL A 67 -1.54 31.84 6.33
N LYS A 68 -2.25 31.95 7.46
CA LYS A 68 -1.67 31.75 8.79
C LYS A 68 -1.54 30.25 9.06
N ARG A 69 -0.30 29.76 9.15
CA ARG A 69 -0.01 28.35 9.47
C ARG A 69 0.20 28.21 10.97
N ARG A 70 -0.31 27.13 11.56
CA ARG A 70 -0.01 26.78 12.96
C ARG A 70 1.32 26.04 13.00
N VAL A 71 2.16 26.36 13.98
CA VAL A 71 3.35 25.57 14.29
C VAL A 71 2.87 24.15 14.64
N PRO A 72 3.36 23.09 13.95
CA PRO A 72 2.94 21.74 14.30
C PRO A 72 3.38 21.39 15.73
N GLU A 73 2.82 20.33 16.33
CA GLU A 73 3.25 19.86 17.67
C GLU A 73 4.45 18.89 17.61
N SER A 74 4.56 18.05 16.57
CA SER A 74 5.62 17.01 16.48
C SER A 74 7.02 17.56 16.20
N GLU A 75 7.95 17.48 17.16
CA GLU A 75 9.36 17.91 16.99
C GLU A 75 10.07 17.26 15.80
N LEU A 76 9.60 16.08 15.36
CA LEU A 76 10.13 15.35 14.22
C LEU A 76 9.32 15.59 12.94
N PRO A 77 9.93 15.41 11.75
CA PRO A 77 9.22 15.50 10.48
C PRO A 77 8.05 14.50 10.43
N PRO A 78 6.87 14.88 9.91
CA PRO A 78 5.68 14.03 9.95
C PRO A 78 5.86 12.71 9.18
N ALA A 79 6.62 12.74 8.09
CA ALA A 79 6.96 11.52 7.34
C ALA A 79 7.78 10.54 8.19
N PHE A 80 8.67 11.04 9.04
CA PHE A 80 9.47 10.20 9.93
C PHE A 80 8.59 9.55 11.01
N VAL A 81 7.71 10.32 11.66
CA VAL A 81 6.75 9.79 12.65
C VAL A 81 5.83 8.73 12.04
N LEU A 82 5.32 8.98 10.83
CA LEU A 82 4.43 8.04 10.15
C LEU A 82 5.10 6.68 9.87
N LEU A 83 6.37 6.70 9.47
CA LEU A 83 7.15 5.50 9.11
C LEU A 83 7.92 4.86 10.27
N HIS A 84 8.06 5.58 11.39
CA HIS A 84 8.64 5.04 12.62
C HIS A 84 7.55 4.46 13.53
N ASP A 85 6.55 5.26 13.90
CA ASP A 85 5.57 4.91 14.93
C ASP A 85 4.33 4.20 14.36
N TYR A 86 3.87 4.62 13.17
CA TYR A 86 2.62 4.13 12.58
C TYR A 86 2.81 3.11 11.44
N PHE A 87 4.04 2.69 11.16
CA PHE A 87 4.36 1.79 10.06
C PHE A 87 3.53 0.51 10.06
N ALA A 88 3.34 -0.11 11.22
CA ALA A 88 2.56 -1.34 11.34
C ALA A 88 1.09 -1.13 10.97
N ILE A 89 0.50 0.00 11.36
CA ILE A 89 -0.89 0.34 11.03
C ILE A 89 -1.01 0.63 9.53
N CYS A 90 -0.08 1.41 8.97
CA CYS A 90 -0.05 1.68 7.52
C CYS A 90 0.10 0.39 6.70
N MET A 91 0.95 -0.54 7.16
CA MET A 91 1.15 -1.84 6.53
C MET A 91 -0.13 -2.70 6.60
N LEU A 92 -0.77 -2.75 7.77
CA LEU A 92 -2.02 -3.50 7.94
C LEU A 92 -3.14 -2.93 7.06
N LEU A 93 -3.32 -1.62 7.03
CA LEU A 93 -4.29 -0.95 6.15
C LEU A 93 -4.02 -1.26 4.68
N SER A 94 -2.75 -1.21 4.26
CA SER A 94 -2.35 -1.55 2.89
C SER A 94 -2.68 -3.00 2.54
N ILE A 95 -2.38 -3.94 3.44
CA ILE A 95 -2.72 -5.36 3.27
C ILE A 95 -4.22 -5.55 3.14
N VAL A 96 -5.02 -4.94 4.04
CA VAL A 96 -6.49 -5.06 4.02
C VAL A 96 -7.06 -4.51 2.72
N LEU A 97 -6.64 -3.31 2.31
CA LEU A 97 -7.11 -2.68 1.09
C LEU A 97 -6.73 -3.49 -0.16
N CYS A 98 -5.47 -3.91 -0.27
CA CYS A 98 -5.02 -4.74 -1.39
C CYS A 98 -5.71 -6.10 -1.42
N SER A 99 -6.05 -6.69 -0.26
CA SER A 99 -6.80 -7.93 -0.19
C SER A 99 -8.22 -7.76 -0.74
N ALA A 100 -8.89 -6.67 -0.38
CA ALA A 100 -10.21 -6.36 -0.93
C ALA A 100 -10.17 -6.15 -2.46
N LEU A 101 -9.16 -5.44 -2.96
CA LEU A 101 -8.93 -5.28 -4.40
C LEU A 101 -8.69 -6.63 -5.09
N TYR A 102 -7.81 -7.47 -4.51
CA TYR A 102 -7.50 -8.78 -5.06
C TYR A 102 -8.74 -9.66 -5.22
N VAL A 103 -9.59 -9.72 -4.19
CA VAL A 103 -10.86 -10.47 -4.24
C VAL A 103 -11.78 -9.90 -5.31
N THR A 104 -11.87 -8.58 -5.43
CA THR A 104 -12.72 -7.92 -6.44
C THR A 104 -12.28 -8.27 -7.86
N PHE A 105 -10.98 -8.16 -8.15
CA PHE A 105 -10.42 -8.54 -9.46
C PHE A 105 -10.61 -10.03 -9.75
N MET A 106 -10.49 -10.88 -8.73
CA MET A 106 -10.72 -12.32 -8.86
C MET A 106 -12.15 -12.65 -9.26
N ILE A 107 -13.15 -12.03 -8.62
CA ILE A 107 -14.55 -12.21 -8.98
C ILE A 107 -14.78 -11.76 -10.43
N MET A 108 -14.21 -10.62 -10.82
CA MET A 108 -14.31 -10.10 -12.18
C MET A 108 -13.68 -11.04 -13.22
N ILE A 109 -12.43 -11.48 -13.02
CA ILE A 109 -11.73 -12.41 -13.91
C ILE A 109 -12.50 -13.72 -14.03
N ARG A 110 -13.02 -14.25 -12.91
CA ARG A 110 -13.85 -15.45 -12.92
C ARG A 110 -15.12 -15.25 -13.74
N GLY A 111 -15.78 -14.11 -13.59
CA GLY A 111 -16.96 -13.75 -14.37
C GLY A 111 -16.68 -13.72 -15.87
N VAL A 112 -15.58 -13.09 -16.27
CA VAL A 112 -15.15 -13.03 -17.68
C VAL A 112 -14.86 -14.42 -18.25
N ILE A 113 -14.15 -15.27 -17.51
CA ILE A 113 -13.76 -16.61 -17.98
C ILE A 113 -14.96 -17.57 -18.02
N LEU A 114 -15.86 -17.49 -17.04
CA LEU A 114 -17.01 -18.41 -16.90
C LEU A 114 -18.27 -17.93 -17.62
N SER A 115 -18.27 -16.77 -18.28
CA SER A 115 -19.39 -16.28 -19.08
C SER A 115 -19.18 -16.67 -20.56
N PRO A 116 -19.57 -17.88 -20.99
CA PRO A 116 -19.66 -18.16 -22.41
C PRO A 116 -20.73 -17.24 -22.97
N GLY A 117 -20.35 -16.34 -23.87
CA GLY A 117 -21.29 -15.49 -24.60
C GLY A 117 -22.18 -16.37 -25.48
N LYS A 118 -23.21 -16.98 -24.89
CA LYS A 118 -24.27 -17.66 -25.63
C LYS A 118 -25.18 -16.58 -26.17
N ILE A 119 -24.94 -16.18 -27.42
CA ILE A 119 -25.90 -15.43 -28.20
C ILE A 119 -27.03 -16.41 -28.53
N ASP A 120 -28.19 -16.23 -27.89
CA ASP A 120 -29.39 -17.03 -28.18
C ASP A 120 -30.02 -16.51 -29.48
N TYR A 121 -29.82 -17.23 -30.58
CA TYR A 121 -30.37 -16.91 -31.91
C TYR A 121 -31.79 -17.47 -32.08
N ARG A 122 -32.62 -17.47 -31.04
CA ARG A 122 -33.98 -17.99 -31.13
C ARG A 122 -34.95 -16.91 -31.57
N ASN A 123 -35.15 -16.83 -32.88
CA ASN A 123 -36.27 -16.15 -33.54
C ASN A 123 -37.47 -17.09 -33.60
#